data_AF-A0A838GWV6-F1
#
_entry.id   AF-A0A838GWV6-F1
#
_cell.length_a   1.000
_cell.length_b   1.000
_cell.length_c   1.000
_cell.angle_alpha   90.00
_cell.angle_beta   90.00
_cell.angle_gamma   90.00
#
_symmetry.space_group_name_H-M   'P 1'
#
loop_
_entity.id
_entity.type
_entity.pdbx_description
1 polymer ?
#
loop_
_entity_poly.entity_id
_entity_poly.type
_entity_poly.pdbx_seq_one_letter_code
_entity_poly.pdbx_strand_id
1 'polypeptide(L)'
;RWEVSAAAASASRGIGMTARSVVAVSAGHWEETLAAGPYAAASGAPLVLVNSRRSDGAQPVQAWVQRHSAMLDAGVVAGSANSVAEEVRDRLSARLAGR
;
A
#
# COMPACT_ATOMS: atom_id res chain seq x y z
N ARG A 1 -6.41 1.15 -12.15
CA ARG A 1 -6.08 0.21 -11.04
C ARG A 1 -5.64 0.94 -9.77
N TRP A 2 -4.93 2.05 -9.89
CA TRP A 2 -4.45 2.84 -8.76
C TRP A 2 -5.56 3.66 -8.10
N GLU A 3 -6.48 4.28 -8.88
CA GLU A 3 -7.64 4.94 -8.27
C GLU A 3 -8.53 3.93 -7.54
N VAL A 4 -8.79 2.79 -8.18
CA VAL A 4 -9.59 1.70 -7.58
C VAL A 4 -8.95 1.21 -6.29
N SER A 5 -7.63 1.04 -6.27
CA SER A 5 -6.91 0.65 -5.06
C SER A 5 -7.01 1.69 -3.95
N ALA A 6 -6.83 2.98 -4.26
CA ALA A 6 -6.99 4.05 -3.28
C ALA A 6 -8.43 4.13 -2.75
N ALA A 7 -9.43 3.97 -3.62
CA ALA A 7 -10.84 3.93 -3.24
C ALA A 7 -11.15 2.72 -2.34
N ALA A 8 -10.64 1.54 -2.68
CA ALA A 8 -10.78 0.34 -1.85
C ALA A 8 -10.11 0.51 -0.47
N ALA A 9 -8.96 1.18 -0.40
CA ALA A 9 -8.29 1.51 0.86
C ALA A 9 -9.10 2.49 1.73
N SER A 10 -9.82 3.42 1.13
CA SER A 10 -10.78 4.28 1.85
C SER A 10 -12.02 3.50 2.31
N ALA A 11 -12.59 2.66 1.45
CA ALA A 11 -13.79 1.89 1.76
C ALA A 11 -13.54 0.86 2.87
N SER A 12 -12.38 0.19 2.84
CA SER A 12 -11.95 -0.79 3.85
C SER A 12 -11.93 -0.20 5.27
N ARG A 13 -11.53 1.07 5.42
CA ARG A 13 -11.59 1.79 6.69
C ARG A 13 -13.02 1.92 7.21
N GLY A 14 -13.97 2.17 6.31
CA GLY A 14 -15.40 2.27 6.64
C GLY A 14 -16.05 0.96 7.06
N ILE A 15 -15.43 -0.19 6.80
CA ILE A 15 -15.92 -1.52 7.18
C ILE A 15 -15.09 -2.18 8.31
N GLY A 16 -14.32 -1.39 9.05
CA GLY A 16 -13.64 -1.84 10.27
C GLY A 16 -12.15 -2.16 10.14
N MET A 17 -11.50 -1.89 8.99
CA MET A 17 -10.04 -1.98 8.88
C MET A 17 -9.39 -0.75 9.54
N THR A 18 -9.11 -0.84 10.83
CA THR A 18 -8.66 0.29 11.67
C THR A 18 -7.16 0.34 11.90
N ALA A 19 -6.39 -0.63 11.38
CA ALA A 19 -4.96 -0.70 11.67
C ALA A 19 -4.25 0.59 11.27
N ARG A 20 -3.26 0.99 12.07
CA ARG A 20 -2.38 2.12 11.77
C ARG A 20 -1.27 1.71 10.79
N SER A 21 -1.51 0.72 9.94
CA SER A 21 -0.57 0.24 8.94
C SER A 21 -1.24 0.14 7.58
N VAL A 22 -0.43 0.04 6.52
CA VAL A 22 -0.88 -0.20 5.15
C VAL A 22 -0.03 -1.31 4.52
N VAL A 23 -0.67 -2.20 3.77
CA VAL A 23 0.03 -3.24 3.00
C VAL A 23 0.14 -2.77 1.56
N ALA A 24 1.35 -2.54 1.07
CA ALA A 24 1.64 -2.19 -0.31
C ALA A 24 2.12 -3.43 -1.08
N VAL A 25 1.52 -3.68 -2.25
CA VAL A 25 1.91 -4.80 -3.13
C VAL A 25 1.97 -4.34 -4.58
N SER A 26 2.82 -4.99 -5.37
CA SER A 26 3.01 -4.66 -6.78
C SER A 26 1.80 -5.04 -7.63
N ALA A 27 1.23 -4.09 -8.38
CA ALA A 27 0.23 -4.44 -9.39
C ALA A 27 0.79 -5.09 -10.66
N GLY A 28 2.11 -5.25 -10.75
CA GLY A 28 2.77 -6.00 -11.84
C GLY A 28 2.78 -7.50 -11.63
N HIS A 29 2.56 -7.95 -10.37
CA HIS A 29 2.57 -9.34 -9.94
C HIS A 29 1.25 -9.66 -9.25
N TRP A 30 0.25 -10.02 -10.06
CA TRP A 30 -1.13 -10.19 -9.57
C TRP A 30 -1.24 -11.38 -8.62
N GLU A 31 -0.41 -12.42 -8.82
CA GLU A 31 -0.29 -13.59 -7.97
C GLU A 31 0.14 -13.23 -6.53
N GLU A 32 1.13 -12.34 -6.39
CA GLU A 32 1.56 -11.83 -5.08
C GLU A 32 0.49 -10.92 -4.47
N THR A 33 -0.19 -10.13 -5.31
CA THR A 33 -1.30 -9.26 -4.88
C THR A 33 -2.43 -10.06 -4.24
N LEU A 34 -2.83 -11.18 -4.87
CA LEU A 34 -3.86 -12.05 -4.33
C LEU A 34 -3.41 -12.74 -3.04
N ALA A 35 -2.17 -13.22 -2.99
CA ALA A 35 -1.60 -13.85 -1.80
C ALA A 35 -1.48 -12.87 -0.61
N ALA A 36 -1.26 -11.59 -0.86
CA ALA A 36 -1.18 -10.55 0.17
C ALA A 36 -2.55 -10.17 0.77
N GLY A 37 -3.66 -10.47 0.07
CA GLY A 37 -5.02 -10.13 0.51
C GLY A 37 -5.38 -10.67 1.90
N PRO A 38 -5.26 -11.99 2.15
CA PRO A 38 -5.53 -12.58 3.46
C PRO A 38 -4.66 -11.98 4.58
N TYR A 39 -3.39 -11.67 4.31
CA TYR A 39 -2.52 -11.02 5.30
C TYR A 39 -3.00 -9.59 5.64
N ALA A 40 -3.37 -8.80 4.65
CA ALA A 40 -3.92 -7.46 4.85
C ALA A 40 -5.24 -7.50 5.65
N ALA A 41 -6.13 -8.45 5.31
CA ALA A 41 -7.37 -8.67 6.06
C ALA A 41 -7.12 -9.06 7.52
N ALA A 42 -6.25 -10.05 7.76
CA ALA A 42 -5.93 -10.54 9.11
C ALA A 42 -5.23 -9.48 9.98
N SER A 43 -4.43 -8.60 9.37
CA SER A 43 -3.79 -7.47 10.05
C SER A 43 -4.70 -6.25 10.25
N GLY A 44 -5.93 -6.27 9.71
CA GLY A 44 -6.84 -5.13 9.73
C GLY A 44 -6.33 -3.91 8.95
N ALA A 45 -5.36 -4.11 8.06
CA ALA A 45 -4.66 -3.05 7.33
C ALA A 45 -5.13 -2.98 5.87
N PRO A 46 -5.48 -1.79 5.34
CA PRO A 46 -5.82 -1.66 3.93
C PRO A 46 -4.68 -2.11 3.01
N LEU A 47 -5.05 -2.80 1.93
CA LEU A 47 -4.13 -3.18 0.86
C LEU A 47 -4.15 -2.14 -0.26
N VAL A 48 -2.97 -1.65 -0.64
CA VAL A 48 -2.78 -0.71 -1.75
C VAL A 48 -1.84 -1.26 -2.80
N LEU A 49 -2.12 -0.88 -4.04
CA LEU A 49 -1.36 -1.28 -5.21
C LEU A 49 -0.29 -0.23 -5.52
N VAL A 50 0.95 -0.67 -5.64
CA VAL A 50 2.08 0.16 -6.08
C VAL A 50 2.59 -0.30 -7.45
N ASN A 51 3.25 0.61 -8.15
CA ASN A 51 3.96 0.27 -9.37
C ASN A 51 5.38 -0.18 -9.01
N SER A 52 5.75 -1.37 -9.48
CA SER A 52 7.02 -2.04 -9.19
C SER A 52 8.25 -1.30 -9.69
N ARG A 53 8.12 -0.51 -10.76
CA ARG A 53 9.26 0.09 -11.49
C ARG A 53 9.26 1.60 -11.52
N ARG A 54 8.10 2.24 -11.29
CA ARG A 54 8.00 3.70 -11.34
C ARG A 54 7.08 4.23 -10.26
N SER A 55 7.52 5.24 -9.53
CA SER A 55 6.74 5.88 -8.48
C SER A 55 5.58 6.73 -9.02
N ASP A 56 5.66 7.21 -10.26
CA ASP A 56 4.62 8.04 -10.89
C ASP A 56 3.31 7.27 -11.11
N GLY A 57 3.40 5.99 -11.44
CA GLY A 57 2.24 5.13 -11.65
C GLY A 57 1.40 4.88 -10.41
N ALA A 58 1.85 5.26 -9.20
CA ALA A 58 1.07 5.07 -7.97
C ALA A 58 0.53 6.38 -7.38
N GLN A 59 0.44 7.46 -8.18
CA GLN A 59 0.03 8.78 -7.68
C GLN A 59 -1.26 8.80 -6.84
N PRO A 60 -2.38 8.18 -7.25
CA PRO A 60 -3.60 8.15 -6.43
C PRO A 60 -3.38 7.47 -5.06
N VAL A 61 -2.56 6.40 -5.04
CA VAL A 61 -2.22 5.69 -3.81
C VAL A 61 -1.27 6.52 -2.95
N GLN A 62 -0.32 7.24 -3.54
CA GLN A 62 0.56 8.15 -2.80
C GLN A 62 -0.23 9.32 -2.18
N ALA A 63 -1.15 9.91 -2.93
CA ALA A 63 -2.04 10.94 -2.42
C ALA A 63 -2.92 10.41 -1.28
N TRP A 64 -3.41 9.17 -1.40
CA TRP A 64 -4.14 8.51 -0.32
C TRP A 64 -3.27 8.30 0.92
N VAL A 65 -2.06 7.74 0.79
CA VAL A 65 -1.13 7.54 1.91
C VAL A 65 -0.80 8.89 2.57
N GLN A 66 -0.53 9.93 1.79
CA GLN A 66 -0.23 11.26 2.32
C GLN A 66 -1.42 11.88 3.06
N ARG A 67 -2.64 11.73 2.54
CA ARG A 67 -3.86 12.21 3.21
C ARG A 67 -4.11 11.50 4.54
N HIS A 68 -3.66 10.25 4.67
CA HIS A 68 -3.89 9.42 5.86
C HIS A 68 -2.62 9.23 6.71
N SER A 69 -1.54 9.96 6.44
CA SER A 69 -0.22 9.75 7.07
C SER A 69 -0.24 9.93 8.59
N ALA A 70 -1.04 10.86 9.11
CA ALA A 70 -1.22 11.03 10.56
C ALA A 70 -1.78 9.77 11.27
N MET A 71 -2.49 8.92 10.53
CA MET A 71 -3.11 7.69 11.02
C MET A 71 -2.26 6.45 10.75
N LEU A 72 -1.20 6.55 9.95
CA LEU A 72 -0.33 5.44 9.60
C LEU A 72 0.99 5.54 10.37
N ASP A 73 1.36 4.48 11.08
CA ASP A 73 2.66 4.31 11.75
C ASP A 73 3.65 3.50 10.92
N ALA A 74 3.14 2.62 10.05
CA ALA A 74 3.98 1.64 9.37
C ALA A 74 3.42 1.26 7.99
N GLY A 75 4.31 0.76 7.13
CA GLY A 75 3.98 0.23 5.81
C GLY A 75 4.67 -1.10 5.63
N VAL A 76 3.92 -2.11 5.19
CA VAL A 76 4.47 -3.41 4.84
C VAL A 76 4.48 -3.53 3.33
N VAL A 77 5.64 -3.81 2.75
CA VAL A 77 5.72 -4.16 1.32
C VAL A 77 5.61 -5.66 1.20
N ALA A 78 4.47 -6.15 0.72
CA ALA A 78 4.25 -7.56 0.43
C ALA A 78 4.70 -7.88 -1.01
N GLY A 79 5.45 -8.97 -1.16
CA GLY A 79 5.99 -9.42 -2.45
C GLY A 79 7.48 -9.75 -2.38
N SER A 80 8.00 -10.39 -3.43
CA SER A 80 9.42 -10.73 -3.49
C SER A 80 10.32 -9.49 -3.63
N ALA A 81 11.62 -9.64 -3.33
CA ALA A 81 12.61 -8.57 -3.51
C ALA A 81 12.59 -7.99 -4.94
N ASN A 82 12.29 -8.83 -5.94
CA ASN A 82 12.24 -8.50 -7.36
C ASN A 82 10.94 -7.82 -7.82
N SER A 83 9.89 -7.87 -6.98
CA SER A 83 8.55 -7.44 -7.38
C SER A 83 8.27 -5.96 -7.11
N VAL A 84 9.05 -5.32 -6.25
CA VAL A 84 9.00 -3.88 -5.96
C VAL A 84 10.44 -3.37 -5.94
N ALA A 85 10.76 -2.35 -6.75
CA ALA A 85 12.10 -1.76 -6.74
C ALA A 85 12.42 -1.12 -5.38
N GLU A 86 13.69 -1.13 -4.98
CA GLU A 86 14.16 -0.59 -3.70
C GLU A 86 13.79 0.89 -3.55
N GLU A 87 13.89 1.68 -4.63
CA GLU A 87 13.54 3.10 -4.62
C GLU A 87 12.04 3.36 -4.40
N VAL A 88 11.18 2.37 -4.65
CA VAL A 88 9.74 2.44 -4.34
C VAL A 88 9.51 2.13 -2.87
N ARG A 89 10.23 1.15 -2.32
CA ARG A 89 10.20 0.83 -0.88
C ARG A 89 10.68 2.03 -0.07
N ASP A 90 11.83 2.59 -0.41
CA ASP A 90 12.43 3.71 0.29
C ASP A 90 11.54 4.95 0.28
N ARG A 91 10.90 5.24 -0.86
CA ARG A 91 9.95 6.37 -0.94
C ARG A 91 8.68 6.16 -0.13
N LEU A 92 8.19 4.92 -0.04
CA LEU A 92 7.04 4.61 0.81
C LEU A 92 7.43 4.74 2.29
N SER A 93 8.57 4.16 2.67
CA SER A 93 9.13 4.25 4.02
C SER A 93 9.40 5.69 4.42
N ALA A 94 10.05 6.50 3.57
CA ALA A 94 10.33 7.91 3.84
C ALA A 94 9.05 8.74 4.05
N ARG A 95 7.96 8.44 3.32
CA ARG A 95 6.67 9.12 3.50
C ARG A 95 5.95 8.73 4.79
N LEU A 96 6.21 7.54 5.31
CA LEU A 96 5.65 7.07 6.58
C LEU A 96 6.52 7.49 7.77
N ALA A 97 7.84 7.60 7.58
CA ALA A 97 8.81 8.00 8.59
C ALA A 97 8.97 9.53 8.72
N GLY A 98 8.71 10.30 7.65
CA GLY A 98 8.79 11.77 7.62
C GLY A 98 7.66 12.49 8.36
N ARG A 99 7.28 11.98 9.53
CA ARG A 99 6.41 12.64 10.50
C ARG A 99 7.15 13.79 11.17
#